data_AF-A0AAX1G2F0-F1
#
_entry.id   AF-A0AAX1G2F0-F1
#
_cell.length_a   1.000
_cell.length_b   1.000
_cell.length_c   1.000
_cell.angle_alpha   90.00
_cell.angle_beta   90.00
_cell.angle_gamma   90.00
#
_symmetry.space_group_name_H-M   'P 1'
#
loop_
_entity.id
_entity.type
_entity.pdbx_description
1 polymer ?
#
loop_
_entity_poly.entity_id
_entity_poly.type
_entity_poly.pdbx_seq_one_letter_code
_entity_poly.pdbx_strand_id
1 'polypeptide(L)'
;MRNNTVKTLSVAGLLTTTLLSGQAQAAIALDRTRVILNGGDNSASMSITNKNTQLPYLAQGWLENEQGEKINSPLIVLPPVQRVEPGAQSQVKVQALPAAKALPQDRESLFYFNLREIPPKSNKANTLQIALQTRIKLFYRPAAIVPNKNAAYSPWQEQLTLTRQGAGFRANNPTPYYITLVDARSSKSGKTAAGFEPLMVPPKGSVALGATGLGNAPVLTYVNDYGGRPDLTFKCGTGDCQVVPEKQG
;
A
#
# COMPACT_ATOMS: atom_id res chain seq x y z
N MET A 1 28.83 -68.13 -26.87
CA MET A 1 29.82 -68.39 -25.79
C MET A 1 30.61 -67.12 -25.53
N ARG A 2 30.82 -66.81 -24.25
CA ARG A 2 31.76 -65.83 -23.64
C ARG A 2 31.47 -64.33 -23.78
N ASN A 3 30.88 -63.83 -22.69
CA ASN A 3 30.96 -62.49 -22.12
C ASN A 3 32.33 -61.84 -22.26
N ASN A 4 32.33 -60.52 -22.47
CA ASN A 4 33.34 -59.64 -21.87
C ASN A 4 32.70 -58.33 -21.41
N THR A 5 32.61 -58.21 -20.09
CA THR A 5 32.15 -57.06 -19.30
C THR A 5 33.17 -55.93 -19.38
N VAL A 6 32.79 -54.78 -19.92
CA VAL A 6 33.54 -53.52 -19.77
C VAL A 6 32.69 -52.58 -18.91
N LYS A 7 33.13 -52.36 -17.66
CA LYS A 7 32.54 -51.39 -16.73
C LYS A 7 32.85 -49.98 -17.23
N THR A 8 31.86 -49.29 -17.79
CA THR A 8 31.93 -47.86 -18.09
C THR A 8 31.41 -47.08 -16.88
N LEU A 9 32.30 -46.47 -16.10
CA LEU A 9 31.95 -45.41 -15.16
C LEU A 9 31.40 -44.23 -15.98
N SER A 10 30.10 -43.96 -15.88
CA SER A 10 29.48 -42.78 -16.48
C SER A 10 29.32 -41.71 -15.40
N VAL A 11 30.19 -40.70 -15.45
CA VAL A 11 30.06 -39.44 -14.70
C VAL A 11 28.90 -38.66 -15.30
N ALA A 12 27.70 -38.78 -14.73
CA ALA A 12 26.57 -37.94 -15.09
C ALA A 12 26.63 -36.64 -14.26
N GLY A 13 27.33 -35.63 -14.79
CA GLY A 13 27.26 -34.27 -14.26
C GLY A 13 25.88 -33.68 -14.54
N LEU A 14 25.04 -33.55 -13.51
CA LEU A 14 23.81 -32.76 -13.58
C LEU A 14 24.18 -31.27 -13.70
N LEU A 15 23.93 -30.69 -14.88
CA LEU A 15 24.03 -29.27 -15.13
C LEU A 15 22.75 -28.59 -14.60
N THR A 16 22.77 -28.12 -13.36
CA THR A 16 21.70 -27.32 -12.76
C THR A 16 21.71 -25.91 -13.34
N THR A 17 20.92 -25.66 -14.38
CA THR A 17 20.61 -24.30 -14.85
C THR A 17 19.66 -23.62 -13.86
N THR A 18 20.23 -22.89 -12.91
CA THR A 18 19.47 -21.95 -12.08
C THR A 18 19.08 -20.73 -12.93
N LEU A 19 17.78 -20.64 -13.23
CA LEU A 19 17.17 -19.43 -13.79
C LEU A 19 17.29 -18.31 -12.75
N LEU A 20 18.31 -17.48 -12.87
CA LEU A 20 18.42 -16.22 -12.14
C LEU A 20 17.38 -15.24 -12.71
N SER A 21 16.17 -15.27 -12.18
CA SER A 21 15.19 -14.21 -12.37
C SER A 21 15.78 -12.89 -11.86
N GLY A 22 16.10 -11.98 -12.78
CA GLY A 22 16.63 -10.66 -12.46
C GLY A 22 15.61 -9.87 -11.63
N GLN A 23 15.95 -9.55 -10.38
CA GLN A 23 15.16 -8.64 -9.58
C GLN A 23 15.31 -7.23 -10.15
N ALA A 24 14.24 -6.68 -10.70
CA ALA A 24 14.18 -5.26 -11.04
C ALA A 24 14.17 -4.46 -9.73
N GLN A 25 15.30 -3.82 -9.41
CA GLN A 25 15.43 -2.92 -8.26
C GLN A 25 15.09 -1.50 -8.71
N ALA A 26 14.14 -0.85 -8.02
CA ALA A 26 13.90 0.58 -8.23
C ALA A 26 15.15 1.38 -7.89
N ALA A 27 15.54 2.29 -8.78
CA ALA A 27 16.65 3.17 -8.47
C ALA A 27 16.20 4.21 -7.44
N ILE A 28 15.05 4.85 -7.61
CA ILE A 28 14.50 5.75 -6.59
C ILE A 28 13.49 5.00 -5.71
N ALA A 29 13.89 4.72 -4.47
CA ALA A 29 13.03 4.12 -3.43
C ALA A 29 12.41 5.19 -2.53
N LEU A 30 11.17 4.97 -2.11
CA LEU A 30 10.43 5.80 -1.15
C LEU A 30 10.36 5.10 0.22
N ASP A 31 10.42 5.88 1.30
CA ASP A 31 10.47 5.36 2.69
C ASP A 31 9.14 4.78 3.22
N ARG A 32 8.03 4.93 2.49
CA ARG A 32 6.70 4.54 2.95
C ARG A 32 5.77 4.15 1.81
N THR A 33 4.68 3.46 2.17
CA THR A 33 3.65 2.96 1.24
C THR A 33 2.37 3.79 1.24
N ARG A 34 2.28 4.81 2.11
CA ARG A 34 1.20 5.79 2.18
C ARG A 34 1.64 7.06 2.91
N VAL A 35 0.96 8.17 2.66
CA VAL A 35 1.25 9.47 3.27
C VAL A 35 0.04 9.94 4.06
N ILE A 36 0.26 10.41 5.28
CA ILE A 36 -0.75 11.15 6.05
C ILE A 36 -0.25 12.60 6.16
N LEU A 37 -1.08 13.56 5.76
CA LEU A 37 -0.88 14.98 6.01
C LEU A 37 -1.93 15.44 7.02
N ASN A 38 -1.52 15.64 8.26
CA ASN A 38 -2.44 16.13 9.30
C ASN A 38 -2.74 17.61 9.10
N GLY A 39 -4.00 17.98 9.28
CA GLY A 39 -4.44 19.36 9.34
C GLY A 39 -3.84 20.01 10.58
N GLY A 40 -3.26 21.19 10.40
CA GLY A 40 -2.42 21.86 11.40
C GLY A 40 -0.93 21.78 11.08
N ASP A 41 -0.50 20.74 10.35
CA ASP A 41 0.87 20.66 9.83
C ASP A 41 0.96 21.41 8.49
N ASN A 42 2.05 22.16 8.28
CA ASN A 42 2.28 22.84 7.01
C ASN A 42 2.64 21.86 5.88
N SER A 43 3.30 20.74 6.21
CA SER A 43 3.75 19.76 5.23
C SER A 43 4.03 18.40 5.84
N ALA A 44 3.90 17.34 5.03
CA ALA A 44 4.38 16.00 5.32
C ALA A 44 5.64 15.73 4.48
N SER A 45 6.72 15.29 5.14
CA SER A 45 7.99 14.99 4.46
C SER A 45 8.19 13.49 4.30
N MET A 46 8.68 13.08 3.14
CA MET A 46 9.03 11.70 2.79
C MET A 46 10.48 11.65 2.34
N SER A 47 11.20 10.62 2.73
CA SER A 47 12.54 10.40 2.22
C SER A 47 12.54 9.55 0.97
N ILE A 48 13.37 9.95 0.00
CA ILE A 48 13.68 9.19 -1.19
C ILE A 48 15.16 8.80 -1.19
N THR A 49 15.49 7.62 -1.70
CA THR A 49 16.88 7.15 -1.78
C THR A 49 17.16 6.63 -3.17
N ASN A 50 18.26 7.07 -3.78
CA ASN A 50 18.79 6.43 -4.96
C ASN A 50 19.55 5.16 -4.55
N LYS A 51 18.93 3.99 -4.73
CA LYS A 51 19.52 2.67 -4.50
C LYS A 51 20.53 2.28 -5.58
N ASN A 52 20.59 2.99 -6.70
CA ASN A 52 21.66 2.82 -7.68
C ASN A 52 22.94 3.51 -7.15
N THR A 53 24.01 2.75 -6.96
CA THR A 53 25.30 3.26 -6.44
C THR A 53 26.26 3.75 -7.53
N GLN A 54 25.87 3.67 -8.80
CA GLN A 54 26.72 4.01 -9.95
C GLN A 54 26.22 5.21 -10.74
N LEU A 55 24.90 5.37 -10.85
CA LEU A 55 24.27 6.34 -11.74
C LEU A 55 23.35 7.30 -10.98
N PRO A 56 23.37 8.59 -11.34
CA PRO A 56 22.42 9.57 -10.81
C PRO A 56 21.05 9.39 -11.48
N TYR A 57 19.98 9.70 -10.75
CA TYR A 57 18.61 9.64 -11.26
C TYR A 57 17.89 10.95 -10.98
N LEU A 58 16.93 11.35 -11.81
CA LEU A 58 15.96 12.35 -11.40
C LEU A 58 14.77 11.67 -10.73
N ALA A 59 14.24 12.30 -9.69
CA ALA A 59 13.01 11.92 -9.03
C ALA A 59 11.96 13.01 -9.30
N GLN A 60 10.87 12.65 -9.95
CA GLN A 60 9.75 13.54 -10.26
C GLN A 60 8.54 13.19 -9.38
N GLY A 61 8.06 14.17 -8.62
CA GLY A 61 6.91 14.03 -7.73
C GLY A 61 5.70 14.84 -8.18
N TRP A 62 4.50 14.28 -8.07
CA TRP A 62 3.23 14.99 -8.27
C TRP A 62 2.09 14.37 -7.47
N LEU A 63 0.96 15.07 -7.42
CA LEU A 63 -0.28 14.57 -6.81
C LEU A 63 -1.36 14.34 -7.85
N GLU A 64 -2.23 13.39 -7.55
CA GLU A 64 -3.49 13.17 -8.24
C GLU A 64 -4.65 13.23 -7.24
N ASN A 65 -5.83 13.65 -7.72
CA ASN A 65 -7.09 13.48 -6.98
C ASN A 65 -7.56 12.01 -6.99
N GLU A 66 -8.70 11.72 -6.36
CA GLU A 66 -9.29 10.38 -6.32
C GLU A 66 -9.60 9.81 -7.71
N GLN A 67 -9.90 10.66 -8.69
CA GLN A 67 -10.17 10.29 -10.08
C GLN A 67 -8.89 9.99 -10.89
N GLY A 68 -7.71 10.18 -10.29
CA GLY A 68 -6.42 9.97 -10.96
C GLY A 68 -5.96 11.15 -11.82
N GLU A 69 -6.61 12.30 -11.70
CA GLU A 69 -6.25 13.51 -12.43
C GLU A 69 -5.13 14.25 -11.70
N LYS A 70 -4.10 14.66 -12.42
CA LYS A 70 -2.97 15.40 -11.84
C LYS A 70 -3.43 16.78 -11.36
N ILE A 71 -3.08 17.11 -10.11
CA ILE A 71 -3.45 18.36 -9.46
C ILE A 71 -2.23 19.13 -8.93
N ASN A 72 -2.40 20.42 -8.70
CA ASN A 72 -1.45 21.32 -8.03
C ASN A 72 -2.08 22.11 -6.87
N SER A 73 -3.36 21.84 -6.56
CA SER A 73 -4.16 22.41 -5.49
C SER A 73 -5.23 21.38 -5.10
N PRO A 74 -5.64 21.25 -3.82
CA PRO A 74 -5.27 22.07 -2.66
C PRO A 74 -3.92 21.70 -2.01
N LEU A 75 -3.27 20.66 -2.51
CA LEU A 75 -1.98 20.17 -2.03
C LEU A 75 -0.95 20.22 -3.18
N ILE A 76 0.33 20.36 -2.83
CA ILE A 76 1.42 20.38 -3.82
C ILE A 76 2.62 19.56 -3.35
N VAL A 77 3.40 19.06 -4.30
CA VAL A 77 4.66 18.34 -4.05
C VAL A 77 5.86 19.24 -4.35
N LEU A 78 6.80 19.30 -3.42
CA LEU A 78 8.02 20.11 -3.52
C LEU A 78 9.28 19.31 -3.14
N PRO A 79 10.38 19.41 -3.93
CA PRO A 79 10.40 19.93 -5.29
C PRO A 79 9.67 18.98 -6.27
N PRO A 80 9.11 19.48 -7.39
CA PRO A 80 8.43 18.63 -8.37
C PRO A 80 9.39 17.73 -9.15
N VAL A 81 10.65 18.13 -9.30
CA VAL A 81 11.74 17.33 -9.87
C VAL A 81 13.03 17.64 -9.13
N GLN A 82 13.82 16.62 -8.82
CA GLN A 82 15.14 16.77 -8.23
C GLN A 82 16.10 15.68 -8.72
N ARG A 83 17.39 16.01 -8.77
CA ARG A 83 18.45 15.05 -9.06
C ARG A 83 18.91 14.40 -7.76
N VAL A 84 19.06 13.08 -7.76
CA VAL A 84 19.56 12.30 -6.63
C VAL A 84 20.81 11.54 -7.09
N GLU A 85 21.95 11.88 -6.48
CA GLU A 85 23.24 11.28 -6.79
C GLU A 85 23.28 9.78 -6.44
N PRO A 86 24.25 9.01 -6.97
CA PRO A 86 24.35 7.58 -6.69
C PRO A 86 24.44 7.28 -5.19
N GLY A 87 23.62 6.36 -4.69
CA GLY A 87 23.56 6.00 -3.27
C GLY A 87 22.99 7.08 -2.34
N ALA A 88 22.65 8.27 -2.86
CA ALA A 88 22.28 9.41 -2.04
C ALA A 88 20.81 9.35 -1.58
N GLN A 89 20.55 10.02 -0.46
CA GLN A 89 19.22 10.24 0.08
C GLN A 89 18.80 11.70 -0.12
N SER A 90 17.52 11.92 -0.38
CA SER A 90 16.91 13.24 -0.44
C SER A 90 15.50 13.22 0.18
N GLN A 91 14.82 14.36 0.12
CA GLN A 91 13.49 14.56 0.68
C GLN A 91 12.53 15.15 -0.36
N VAL A 92 11.28 14.68 -0.32
CA VAL A 92 10.14 15.27 -1.02
C VAL A 92 9.10 15.66 0.03
N LYS A 93 8.47 16.82 -0.14
CA LYS A 93 7.44 17.32 0.77
C LYS A 93 6.10 17.40 0.05
N VAL A 94 5.03 16.99 0.73
CA VAL A 94 3.67 17.38 0.37
C VAL A 94 3.27 18.54 1.27
N GLN A 95 2.94 19.68 0.67
CA GLN A 95 2.57 20.90 1.38
C GLN A 95 1.08 21.22 1.15
N ALA A 96 0.40 21.63 2.22
CA ALA A 96 -0.96 22.16 2.11
C ALA A 96 -0.94 23.62 1.64
N LEU A 97 -1.80 23.95 0.69
CA LEU A 97 -2.07 25.33 0.27
C LEU A 97 -3.29 25.89 1.03
N PRO A 98 -3.54 27.21 1.02
CA PRO A 98 -4.72 27.80 1.66
C PRO A 98 -6.05 27.15 1.23
N ALA A 99 -6.13 26.66 -0.01
CA ALA A 99 -7.29 25.95 -0.55
C ALA A 99 -7.61 24.64 0.19
N ALA A 100 -6.68 24.06 0.96
CA ALA A 100 -6.94 22.88 1.78
C ALA A 100 -8.03 23.11 2.85
N LYS A 101 -8.28 24.37 3.23
CA LYS A 101 -9.38 24.74 4.13
C LYS A 101 -10.77 24.46 3.55
N ALA A 102 -10.89 24.32 2.22
CA ALA A 102 -12.14 23.99 1.55
C ALA A 102 -12.41 22.47 1.49
N LEU A 103 -11.42 21.63 1.86
CA LEU A 103 -11.66 20.20 2.00
C LEU A 103 -12.60 19.92 3.17
N PRO A 104 -13.34 18.79 3.16
CA PRO A 104 -14.09 18.34 4.32
C PRO A 104 -13.22 18.33 5.57
N GLN A 105 -13.69 18.99 6.64
CA GLN A 105 -12.96 19.08 7.91
C GLN A 105 -13.40 18.03 8.94
N ASP A 106 -14.39 17.20 8.60
CA ASP A 106 -14.98 16.18 9.47
C ASP A 106 -14.60 14.73 9.08
N ARG A 107 -13.79 14.57 8.03
CA ARG A 107 -13.36 13.29 7.45
C ARG A 107 -12.09 13.46 6.61
N GLU A 108 -11.39 12.36 6.38
CA GLU A 108 -10.24 12.34 5.48
C GLU A 108 -10.63 12.65 4.02
N SER A 109 -9.70 13.28 3.30
CA SER A 109 -9.75 13.42 1.84
C SER A 109 -8.64 12.58 1.19
N LEU A 110 -8.97 11.89 0.10
CA LEU A 110 -8.06 10.99 -0.60
C LEU A 110 -7.39 11.69 -1.79
N PHE A 111 -6.09 11.49 -1.89
CA PHE A 111 -5.24 11.84 -3.02
C PHE A 111 -4.28 10.68 -3.29
N TYR A 112 -3.52 10.79 -4.38
CA TYR A 112 -2.41 9.87 -4.66
C TYR A 112 -1.12 10.66 -4.85
N PHE A 113 -0.07 10.26 -4.13
CA PHE A 113 1.28 10.74 -4.36
C PHE A 113 1.96 9.83 -5.38
N ASN A 114 2.52 10.44 -6.40
CA ASN A 114 3.28 9.77 -7.45
C ASN A 114 4.74 10.19 -7.39
N LEU A 115 5.63 9.21 -7.51
CA LEU A 115 7.06 9.39 -7.62
C LEU A 115 7.58 8.58 -8.80
N ARG A 116 8.05 9.25 -9.85
CA ARG A 116 8.64 8.63 -11.03
C ARG A 116 10.12 8.88 -11.08
N GLU A 117 10.90 7.82 -11.25
CA GLU A 117 12.32 7.96 -11.54
C GLU A 117 12.53 8.26 -13.03
N ILE A 118 13.54 9.06 -13.35
CA ILE A 118 13.97 9.32 -14.72
C ILE A 118 15.45 8.91 -14.76
N PRO A 119 15.77 7.77 -15.37
CA PRO A 119 17.14 7.30 -15.47
C PRO A 119 17.96 8.19 -16.44
N PRO A 120 19.29 8.21 -16.31
CA PRO A 120 20.13 8.94 -17.25
C PRO A 120 20.06 8.31 -18.63
N LYS A 121 20.12 9.12 -19.69
CA LYS A 121 20.05 8.64 -21.07
C LYS A 121 21.14 7.59 -21.34
N SER A 122 20.74 6.44 -21.89
CA SER A 122 21.67 5.41 -22.36
C SER A 122 22.46 5.89 -23.58
N ASN A 123 23.77 5.61 -23.60
CA ASN A 123 24.64 5.83 -24.77
C ASN A 123 24.71 4.59 -25.68
N LYS A 124 23.99 3.51 -25.36
CA LYS A 124 23.99 2.27 -26.15
C LYS A 124 22.86 2.29 -27.18
N ALA A 125 23.21 1.99 -28.43
CA ALA A 125 22.24 1.77 -29.48
C ALA A 125 21.32 0.58 -29.14
N ASN A 126 20.06 0.64 -29.59
CA ASN A 126 19.07 -0.43 -29.44
C ASN A 126 18.85 -0.88 -27.98
N THR A 127 18.66 0.06 -27.06
CA THR A 127 18.37 -0.24 -25.66
C THR A 127 16.94 0.11 -25.27
N LEU A 128 16.30 -0.81 -24.54
CA LEU A 128 15.06 -0.57 -23.79
C LEU A 128 15.43 -0.08 -22.40
N GLN A 129 14.89 1.07 -22.00
CA GLN A 129 15.13 1.67 -20.70
C GLN A 129 13.82 1.71 -19.91
N ILE A 130 13.83 1.12 -18.72
CA ILE A 130 12.68 1.07 -17.82
C ILE A 130 12.79 2.20 -16.80
N ALA A 131 11.68 2.88 -16.54
CA ALA A 131 11.55 3.90 -15.51
C ALA A 131 10.39 3.52 -14.59
N LEU A 132 10.68 3.32 -13.30
CA LEU A 132 9.66 2.93 -12.33
C LEU A 132 8.90 4.15 -11.80
N GLN A 133 7.59 3.96 -11.61
CA GLN A 133 6.70 4.93 -10.99
C GLN A 133 6.02 4.28 -9.79
N THR A 134 6.25 4.86 -8.62
CA THR A 134 5.55 4.53 -7.38
C THR A 134 4.33 5.43 -7.24
N ARG A 135 3.15 4.83 -7.05
CA ARG A 135 1.89 5.52 -6.77
C ARG A 135 1.36 5.03 -5.43
N ILE A 136 1.27 5.92 -4.44
CA ILE A 136 0.80 5.59 -3.10
C ILE A 136 -0.35 6.50 -2.68
N LYS A 137 -1.18 6.01 -1.76
CA LYS A 137 -2.31 6.78 -1.22
C LYS A 137 -1.78 7.91 -0.34
N LEU A 138 -2.36 9.09 -0.49
CA LEU A 138 -2.15 10.24 0.38
C LEU A 138 -3.48 10.63 1.02
N PHE A 139 -3.50 10.68 2.35
CA PHE A 139 -4.68 11.06 3.12
C PHE A 139 -4.44 12.44 3.73
N TYR A 140 -5.24 13.42 3.33
CA TYR A 140 -5.35 14.65 4.10
C TYR A 140 -6.30 14.38 5.26
N ARG A 141 -5.80 14.56 6.48
CA ARG A 141 -6.52 14.27 7.72
C ARG A 141 -6.75 15.57 8.49
N PRO A 142 -7.95 16.18 8.43
CA PRO A 142 -8.23 17.45 9.12
C PRO A 142 -7.85 17.45 10.60
N ALA A 143 -7.49 18.62 11.12
CA ALA A 143 -7.07 18.80 12.51
C ALA A 143 -8.07 18.24 13.52
N ALA A 144 -9.38 18.40 13.23
CA ALA A 144 -10.47 17.97 14.09
C ALA A 144 -10.57 16.44 14.28
N ILE A 145 -9.94 15.66 13.39
CA ILE A 145 -9.96 14.20 13.42
C ILE A 145 -8.55 13.60 13.52
N VAL A 146 -7.54 14.36 13.93
CA VAL A 146 -6.23 13.77 14.20
C VAL A 146 -6.38 12.84 15.42
N PRO A 147 -6.00 11.55 15.32
CA PRO A 147 -6.17 10.61 16.42
C PRO A 147 -5.42 11.09 17.66
N ASN A 148 -6.06 11.00 18.82
CA ASN A 148 -5.40 11.26 20.08
C ASN A 148 -4.35 10.17 20.39
N LYS A 149 -3.50 10.40 21.40
CA LYS A 149 -2.43 9.46 21.78
C LYS A 149 -2.95 8.05 22.16
N ASN A 150 -4.23 7.92 22.51
CA ASN A 150 -4.84 6.64 22.90
C ASN A 150 -5.31 5.81 21.70
N ALA A 151 -5.24 6.33 20.47
CA ALA A 151 -5.63 5.60 19.27
C ALA A 151 -4.80 4.33 19.02
N ALA A 152 -3.62 4.20 19.64
CA ALA A 152 -2.83 2.97 19.63
C ALA A 152 -3.49 1.83 20.42
N TYR A 153 -4.28 2.14 21.45
CA TYR A 153 -4.96 1.17 22.31
C TYR A 153 -6.41 0.88 21.87
N SER A 154 -7.00 1.79 21.09
CA SER A 154 -8.34 1.64 20.52
C SER A 154 -8.31 2.08 19.05
N PRO A 155 -7.76 1.24 18.16
CA PRO A 155 -7.64 1.58 16.75
C PRO A 155 -9.03 1.76 16.13
N TRP A 156 -9.23 2.86 15.40
CA TRP A 156 -10.54 3.19 14.81
C TRP A 156 -11.03 2.11 13.83
N GLN A 157 -10.13 1.31 13.27
CA GLN A 157 -10.48 0.19 12.39
C GLN A 157 -11.31 -0.89 13.09
N GLU A 158 -11.27 -0.99 14.42
CA GLU A 158 -12.14 -1.88 15.20
C GLU A 158 -13.62 -1.45 15.17
N GLN A 159 -13.91 -0.21 14.79
CA GLN A 159 -15.29 0.26 14.61
C GLN A 159 -15.91 -0.18 13.28
N LEU A 160 -15.13 -0.83 12.40
CA LEU A 160 -15.66 -1.40 11.17
C LEU A 160 -16.69 -2.50 11.52
N THR A 161 -17.82 -2.50 10.83
CA THR A 161 -18.84 -3.56 10.98
C THR A 161 -19.09 -4.23 9.65
N LEU A 162 -19.61 -5.46 9.68
CA LEU A 162 -20.05 -6.16 8.47
C LEU A 162 -21.54 -6.43 8.55
N THR A 163 -22.25 -6.20 7.46
CA THR A 163 -23.66 -6.62 7.32
C THR A 163 -23.73 -7.70 6.24
N ARG A 164 -24.39 -8.82 6.55
CA ARG A 164 -24.54 -9.95 5.62
C ARG A 164 -25.41 -9.53 4.44
N GLN A 165 -24.93 -9.80 3.23
CA GLN A 165 -25.66 -9.57 1.98
C GLN A 165 -25.58 -10.85 1.12
N GLY A 166 -26.65 -11.66 1.16
CA GLY A 166 -26.66 -12.98 0.53
C GLY A 166 -25.51 -13.87 1.03
N ALA A 167 -24.69 -14.35 0.10
CA ALA A 167 -23.53 -15.19 0.39
C ALA A 167 -22.26 -14.41 0.82
N GLY A 168 -22.29 -13.08 0.76
CA GLY A 168 -21.18 -12.20 1.08
C GLY A 168 -21.49 -11.21 2.20
N PHE A 169 -20.64 -10.21 2.33
CA PHE A 169 -20.76 -9.16 3.33
C PHE A 169 -20.54 -7.78 2.71
N ARG A 170 -21.18 -6.78 3.31
CA ARG A 170 -20.90 -5.37 3.12
C ARG A 170 -20.13 -4.85 4.32
N ALA A 171 -18.98 -4.22 4.09
CA ALA A 171 -18.21 -3.55 5.13
C ALA A 171 -18.73 -2.12 5.32
N ASN A 172 -19.06 -1.76 6.55
CA ASN A 172 -19.55 -0.44 6.93
C ASN A 172 -18.51 0.25 7.81
N ASN A 173 -18.07 1.43 7.38
CA ASN A 173 -17.09 2.25 8.06
C ASN A 173 -17.77 3.50 8.65
N PRO A 174 -18.10 3.51 9.95
CA PRO A 174 -18.68 4.69 10.59
C PRO A 174 -17.64 5.79 10.86
N THR A 175 -16.35 5.49 10.71
CA THR A 175 -15.25 6.37 11.11
C THR A 175 -15.00 7.49 10.09
N PRO A 176 -14.32 8.58 10.49
CA PRO A 176 -13.94 9.65 9.57
C PRO A 176 -12.70 9.32 8.71
N TYR A 177 -12.18 8.09 8.75
CA TYR A 177 -10.93 7.68 8.07
C TYR A 177 -11.20 6.68 6.95
N TYR A 178 -10.34 6.64 5.94
CA TYR A 178 -10.34 5.55 4.95
C TYR A 178 -9.75 4.27 5.54
N ILE A 179 -10.41 3.14 5.34
CA ILE A 179 -9.91 1.82 5.78
C ILE A 179 -9.59 0.97 4.54
N THR A 180 -8.31 0.64 4.34
CA THR A 180 -7.89 -0.25 3.26
C THR A 180 -7.85 -1.69 3.75
N LEU A 181 -8.64 -2.56 3.14
CA LEU A 181 -8.68 -4.00 3.39
C LEU A 181 -7.87 -4.71 2.32
N VAL A 182 -6.95 -5.58 2.73
CA VAL A 182 -6.01 -6.29 1.84
C VAL A 182 -6.15 -7.80 1.91
N ASP A 183 -6.95 -8.31 2.84
CA ASP A 183 -7.27 -9.73 2.91
C ASP A 183 -8.64 -9.92 3.59
N ALA A 184 -9.32 -11.01 3.22
CA ALA A 184 -10.55 -11.48 3.85
C ALA A 184 -10.54 -13.00 3.93
N ARG A 185 -10.72 -13.53 5.14
CA ARG A 185 -10.61 -14.95 5.47
C ARG A 185 -11.80 -15.41 6.30
N SER A 186 -12.10 -16.70 6.28
CA SER A 186 -13.15 -17.31 7.13
C SER A 186 -12.70 -17.60 8.57
N SER A 187 -11.40 -17.52 8.84
CA SER A 187 -10.77 -17.70 10.16
C SER A 187 -9.33 -17.17 10.14
N LYS A 188 -8.69 -17.02 11.31
CA LYS A 188 -7.30 -16.52 11.43
C LYS A 188 -6.26 -17.38 10.69
N SER A 189 -6.47 -18.70 10.63
CA SER A 189 -5.60 -19.63 9.90
C SER A 189 -6.13 -19.99 8.50
N GLY A 190 -7.25 -19.38 8.10
CA GLY A 190 -7.85 -19.61 6.80
C GLY A 190 -7.04 -19.03 5.65
N LYS A 191 -7.31 -19.50 4.43
CA LYS A 191 -6.79 -18.89 3.20
C LYS A 191 -7.65 -17.68 2.82
N THR A 192 -7.06 -16.73 2.10
CA THR A 192 -7.79 -15.64 1.44
C THR A 192 -8.99 -16.20 0.68
N ALA A 193 -10.16 -15.60 0.88
CA ALA A 193 -11.38 -15.99 0.23
C ALA A 193 -11.26 -15.83 -1.28
N ALA A 194 -11.78 -16.80 -2.03
CA ALA A 194 -11.78 -16.74 -3.48
C ALA A 194 -12.53 -15.50 -3.98
N GLY A 195 -11.92 -14.77 -4.93
CA GLY A 195 -12.48 -13.55 -5.52
C GLY A 195 -12.35 -12.29 -4.66
N PHE A 196 -11.74 -12.37 -3.47
CA PHE A 196 -11.45 -11.15 -2.71
C PHE A 196 -10.37 -10.33 -3.41
N GLU A 197 -10.69 -9.07 -3.70
CA GLU A 197 -9.75 -8.07 -4.21
C GLU A 197 -9.56 -6.97 -3.15
N PRO A 198 -8.32 -6.48 -2.93
CA PRO A 198 -8.08 -5.38 -2.01
C PRO A 198 -8.95 -4.17 -2.34
N LEU A 199 -9.62 -3.63 -1.32
CA LEU A 199 -10.55 -2.52 -1.47
C LEU A 199 -10.36 -1.49 -0.37
N MET A 200 -10.94 -0.31 -0.57
CA MET A 200 -10.89 0.77 0.40
C MET A 200 -12.29 1.23 0.75
N VAL A 201 -12.63 1.17 2.04
CA VAL A 201 -13.92 1.62 2.55
C VAL A 201 -13.80 3.12 2.87
N PRO A 202 -14.61 3.99 2.24
CA PRO A 202 -14.52 5.43 2.45
C PRO A 202 -15.03 5.83 3.85
N PRO A 203 -14.67 7.02 4.35
CA PRO A 203 -15.19 7.57 5.60
C PRO A 203 -16.71 7.64 5.60
N LYS A 204 -17.34 7.23 6.71
CA LYS A 204 -18.81 7.27 6.89
C LYS A 204 -19.57 6.59 5.74
N GLY A 205 -19.00 5.53 5.19
CA GLY A 205 -19.49 4.85 3.98
C GLY A 205 -19.43 3.34 4.07
N SER A 206 -19.77 2.66 2.99
CA SER A 206 -19.80 1.20 2.95
C SER A 206 -19.52 0.64 1.55
N VAL A 207 -18.91 -0.54 1.50
CA VAL A 207 -18.51 -1.21 0.24
C VAL A 207 -18.79 -2.71 0.37
N ALA A 208 -19.24 -3.36 -0.71
CA ALA A 208 -19.36 -4.81 -0.75
C ALA A 208 -17.95 -5.45 -0.74
N LEU A 209 -17.72 -6.48 0.09
CA LEU A 209 -16.41 -7.12 0.18
C LEU A 209 -16.02 -7.90 -1.10
N GLY A 210 -16.98 -8.20 -1.97
CA GLY A 210 -16.73 -9.00 -3.19
C GLY A 210 -16.35 -10.46 -2.92
N ALA A 211 -16.37 -10.90 -1.66
CA ALA A 211 -15.99 -12.25 -1.25
C ALA A 211 -17.16 -13.01 -0.62
N THR A 212 -17.22 -14.31 -0.90
CA THR A 212 -18.18 -15.25 -0.32
C THR A 212 -17.49 -16.28 0.57
N GLY A 213 -18.26 -17.02 1.37
CA GLY A 213 -17.70 -18.13 2.15
C GLY A 213 -16.89 -17.71 3.38
N LEU A 214 -17.06 -16.48 3.87
CA LEU A 214 -16.37 -15.98 5.06
C LEU A 214 -16.94 -16.52 6.39
N GLY A 215 -17.96 -17.38 6.34
CA GLY A 215 -18.54 -18.02 7.52
C GLY A 215 -19.24 -17.05 8.49
N ASN A 216 -19.17 -17.35 9.78
CA ASN A 216 -19.76 -16.57 10.88
C ASN A 216 -18.71 -15.83 11.75
N ALA A 217 -17.43 -16.04 11.46
CA ALA A 217 -16.32 -15.37 12.13
C ALA A 217 -15.29 -14.85 11.11
N PRO A 218 -15.68 -13.96 10.18
CA PRO A 218 -14.77 -13.38 9.20
C PRO A 218 -13.55 -12.75 9.88
N VAL A 219 -12.41 -12.85 9.22
CA VAL A 219 -11.18 -12.13 9.59
C VAL A 219 -10.79 -11.25 8.42
N LEU A 220 -10.69 -9.94 8.65
CA LEU A 220 -10.23 -8.99 7.63
C LEU A 220 -8.87 -8.44 8.02
N THR A 221 -7.95 -8.32 7.07
CA THR A 221 -6.66 -7.67 7.31
C THR A 221 -6.69 -6.27 6.72
N TYR A 222 -6.37 -5.26 7.53
CA TYR A 222 -6.33 -3.87 7.08
C TYR A 222 -4.91 -3.33 7.04
N VAL A 223 -4.68 -2.24 6.31
CA VAL A 223 -3.40 -1.52 6.33
C VAL A 223 -3.53 -0.33 7.27
N ASN A 224 -2.67 -0.25 8.30
CA ASN A 224 -2.60 0.90 9.20
C ASN A 224 -1.78 2.06 8.60
N ASP A 225 -1.66 3.18 9.33
CA ASP A 225 -0.94 4.37 8.85
C ASP A 225 0.56 4.12 8.57
N TYR A 226 1.14 3.10 9.22
CA TYR A 226 2.55 2.71 9.08
C TYR A 226 2.79 1.62 8.02
N GLY A 227 1.74 1.19 7.31
CA GLY A 227 1.84 0.11 6.33
C GLY A 227 1.82 -1.31 6.93
N GLY A 228 1.68 -1.43 8.25
CA GLY A 228 1.46 -2.69 8.95
C GLY A 228 0.10 -3.29 8.60
N ARG A 229 -0.04 -4.60 8.79
CA ARG A 229 -1.21 -5.39 8.36
C ARG A 229 -1.87 -6.16 9.51
N PRO A 230 -2.54 -5.49 10.46
CA PRO A 230 -3.21 -6.17 11.56
C PRO A 230 -4.52 -6.82 11.11
N ASP A 231 -4.95 -7.83 11.87
CA ASP A 231 -6.20 -8.56 11.64
C ASP A 231 -7.33 -7.99 12.51
N LEU A 232 -8.52 -7.89 11.92
CA LEU A 232 -9.79 -7.65 12.58
C LEU A 232 -10.57 -8.96 12.60
N THR A 233 -10.79 -9.53 13.78
CA THR A 233 -11.60 -10.73 13.93
C THR A 233 -13.04 -10.33 14.22
N PHE A 234 -13.97 -10.76 13.39
CA PHE A 234 -15.39 -10.46 13.55
C PHE A 234 -16.13 -11.61 14.20
N LYS A 235 -17.20 -11.28 14.93
CA LYS A 235 -18.21 -12.23 15.39
C LYS A 235 -19.57 -11.79 14.85
N CYS A 236 -20.23 -12.67 14.10
CA CYS A 236 -21.52 -12.38 13.49
C CYS A 236 -22.68 -12.86 14.39
N GLY A 237 -23.67 -11.98 14.57
CA GLY A 237 -25.00 -12.32 15.10
C GLY A 237 -26.01 -12.54 13.96
N THR A 238 -27.27 -12.17 14.20
CA THR A 238 -28.34 -12.18 13.18
C THR A 238 -28.16 -11.02 12.20
N GLY A 239 -27.32 -11.21 11.20
CA GLY A 239 -27.17 -10.31 10.05
C GLY A 239 -26.00 -9.32 10.16
N ASP A 240 -25.61 -8.91 11.37
CA ASP A 240 -24.50 -7.99 11.60
C ASP A 240 -23.32 -8.66 12.32
N CYS A 241 -22.12 -8.22 11.98
CA CYS A 241 -20.87 -8.66 12.59
C CYS A 241 -20.10 -7.47 13.12
N GLN A 242 -19.58 -7.62 14.34
CA GLN A 242 -18.74 -6.63 15.01
C GLN A 242 -17.35 -7.20 15.23
N VAL A 243 -16.35 -6.31 15.26
CA VAL A 243 -14.99 -6.70 15.65
C VAL A 243 -14.99 -7.13 17.11
N VAL A 244 -14.29 -8.22 17.39
CA VAL A 244 -13.94 -8.66 18.73
C VAL A 244 -12.55 -8.11 19.02
N PRO A 245 -12.40 -7.15 19.95
CA PRO A 245 -11.08 -6.61 20.29
C PRO A 245 -10.16 -7.74 20.77
N GLU A 246 -8.94 -7.78 20.26
CA GLU A 246 -7.94 -8.69 20.81
C GLU A 246 -7.57 -8.19 22.21
N LYS A 247 -7.79 -9.02 23.24
CA LYS A 247 -7.28 -8.71 24.59
C LYS A 247 -5.76 -8.60 24.50
N GLN A 248 -5.23 -7.40 24.70
CA GLN A 248 -3.81 -7.20 24.96
C GLN A 248 -3.52 -7.88 26.30
N GLY A 249 -2.86 -9.05 26.24
CA GLY A 249 -2.33 -9.74 27.40
C GLY A 249 -1.04 -9.11 27.90
#